data_AF-A0AAV3RDE0-F1
#
_entry.id   AF-A0AAV3RDE0-F1
#
_cell.length_a   1.000
_cell.length_b   1.000
_cell.length_c   1.000
_cell.angle_alpha   90.00
_cell.angle_beta   90.00
_cell.angle_gamma   90.00
#
_symmetry.space_group_name_H-M   'P 1'
#
loop_
_entity.id
_entity.type
_entity.pdbx_description
1 polymer ?
#
loop_
_entity_poly.entity_id
_entity_poly.type
_entity_poly.pdbx_seq_one_letter_code
_entity_poly.pdbx_strand_id
1 'polypeptide(L)'
;MCKTNDDPNAAWYVPLQSCMHRVPTEENERGSKWPVAWPNRVTTAPYWLDRSQTGIYGKPAPDDFTADYEHWKKLVQKTYLNGLGISWTNVRNVMDMRAVYGGFAAVLKDMKLWVMNVVNIDAPDTLPIIYERGLFGIYHDWCESFSTYPRTYDLLHADHLFSNLKKRCQIDPLIVEIDRVLRPGGKLIVRDESSIIDEVEKFLRSLHWEIRMTFSKNQEGMLSAEKTTWRPNSYASSS
;
A
#
# COMPACT_ATOMS: atom_id res chain seq x y z
N MET A 1 -2.56 -27.08 22.44
CA MET A 1 -1.46 -26.47 21.64
C MET A 1 -1.73 -26.71 20.17
N CYS A 2 -1.43 -25.74 19.30
CA CYS A 2 -1.55 -25.93 17.85
C CYS A 2 -0.52 -26.93 17.33
N LYS A 3 -0.76 -27.50 16.14
CA LYS A 3 0.18 -28.42 15.51
C LYS A 3 1.45 -27.66 15.14
N THR A 4 2.60 -28.34 15.10
CA THR A 4 3.89 -27.71 14.78
C THR A 4 4.00 -27.24 13.33
N ASN A 5 3.11 -27.72 12.45
CA ASN A 5 3.02 -27.29 11.06
C ASN A 5 1.95 -26.22 10.82
N ASP A 6 1.25 -25.78 11.88
CA ASP A 6 0.36 -24.63 11.82
C ASP A 6 1.22 -23.36 11.87
N ASP A 7 1.05 -22.46 10.90
CA ASP A 7 1.85 -21.24 10.83
C ASP A 7 1.26 -20.17 11.76
N PRO A 8 1.96 -19.78 12.85
CA PRO A 8 1.47 -18.77 13.78
C PRO A 8 1.34 -17.37 13.15
N ASN A 9 1.97 -17.14 12.00
CA ASN A 9 1.94 -15.85 11.30
C ASN A 9 0.85 -15.79 10.23
N ALA A 10 0.24 -16.91 9.85
CA ALA A 10 -0.75 -16.93 8.78
C ALA A 10 -2.02 -16.17 9.20
N ALA A 11 -2.36 -15.13 8.44
CA ALA A 11 -3.37 -14.16 8.86
C ALA A 11 -4.71 -14.23 8.14
N TRP A 12 -4.77 -14.77 6.92
CA TRP A 12 -5.96 -14.68 6.05
C TRP A 12 -6.34 -16.04 5.45
N TYR A 13 -7.64 -16.31 5.33
CA TYR A 13 -8.21 -17.62 4.96
C TYR A 13 -7.73 -18.82 5.80
N VAL A 14 -7.27 -18.58 7.02
CA VAL A 14 -6.92 -19.62 7.99
C VAL A 14 -8.11 -19.88 8.91
N PRO A 15 -8.69 -21.09 8.93
CA PRO A 15 -9.78 -21.42 9.85
C PRO A 15 -9.33 -21.30 11.31
N LEU A 16 -10.13 -20.63 12.14
CA LEU A 16 -9.88 -20.55 13.56
C LEU A 16 -9.85 -21.95 14.19
N GLN A 17 -8.86 -22.21 15.03
CA GLN A 17 -8.69 -23.46 15.75
C GLN A 17 -8.79 -23.23 17.25
N SER A 18 -9.32 -24.21 17.99
CA SER A 18 -9.38 -24.20 19.46
C SER A 18 -8.03 -24.56 20.09
N CYS A 19 -6.96 -23.90 19.65
CA CYS A 19 -5.59 -24.15 20.08
C CYS A 19 -4.81 -22.83 20.29
N MET A 20 -3.69 -22.92 21.00
CA MET A 20 -2.74 -21.81 21.16
C MET A 20 -1.36 -22.24 20.65
N HIS A 21 -0.67 -21.32 19.98
CA HIS A 21 0.72 -21.48 19.56
C HIS A 21 1.66 -21.42 20.76
N ARG A 22 2.83 -22.05 20.64
CA ARG A 22 3.89 -21.96 21.65
C ARG A 22 4.49 -20.56 21.62
N VAL A 23 4.99 -20.09 22.77
CA VAL A 23 5.77 -18.86 22.81
C VAL A 23 7.09 -19.10 22.07
N PRO A 24 7.46 -18.23 21.12
CA PRO A 24 8.75 -18.29 20.44
C PRO A 24 9.91 -18.28 21.42
N THR A 25 10.82 -19.25 21.31
CA THR A 25 12.03 -19.33 22.15
C THR A 25 13.31 -19.27 21.35
N GLU A 26 13.25 -19.56 20.05
CA GLU A 26 14.43 -19.56 19.18
C GLU A 26 14.88 -18.13 18.86
N GLU A 27 16.19 -17.92 18.83
CA GLU A 27 16.78 -16.58 18.71
C GLU A 27 16.39 -15.85 17.41
N ASN A 28 16.11 -16.61 16.36
CA ASN A 28 15.74 -16.12 15.03
C ASN A 28 14.23 -16.22 14.76
N GLU A 29 13.43 -16.64 15.73
CA GLU A 29 11.98 -16.73 15.59
C GLU A 29 11.33 -15.38 15.92
N ARG A 30 10.36 -14.97 15.12
CA ARG A 30 9.63 -13.71 15.33
C ARG A 30 8.98 -13.69 16.71
N GLY A 31 9.21 -12.63 17.48
CA GLY A 31 8.65 -12.44 18.81
C GLY A 31 9.51 -12.95 19.96
N SER A 32 10.66 -13.59 19.69
CA SER A 32 11.64 -13.95 20.73
C SER A 32 12.44 -12.75 21.27
N LYS A 33 12.51 -11.64 20.51
CA LYS A 33 13.21 -10.41 20.90
C LYS A 33 12.34 -9.18 20.61
N TRP A 34 12.57 -8.13 21.39
CA TRP A 34 11.98 -6.83 21.11
C TRP A 34 12.60 -6.22 19.83
N PRO A 35 11.80 -5.52 19.00
CA PRO A 35 12.30 -4.76 17.87
C PRO A 35 13.28 -3.68 18.32
N VAL A 36 14.07 -3.19 17.37
CA VAL A 36 14.91 -2.00 17.59
C VAL A 36 14.06 -0.83 18.09
N ALA A 37 14.63 0.07 18.89
CA ALA A 37 13.89 1.25 19.34
C ALA A 37 13.55 2.20 18.18
N TRP A 38 12.41 2.89 18.28
CA TRP A 38 12.09 4.01 17.40
C TRP A 38 13.10 5.16 17.60
N PRO A 39 13.55 5.87 16.55
CA PRO A 39 13.12 5.78 15.15
C PRO A 39 13.87 4.75 14.29
N ASN A 40 14.90 4.08 14.81
CA ASN A 40 15.78 3.25 13.99
C ASN A 40 15.09 2.01 13.42
N ARG A 41 14.12 1.41 14.13
CA ARG A 41 13.37 0.23 13.63
C ARG A 41 12.68 0.43 12.28
N VAL A 42 12.35 1.66 11.91
CA VAL A 42 11.66 1.94 10.65
C VAL A 42 12.52 1.61 9.42
N THR A 43 13.84 1.56 9.58
CA THR A 43 14.81 1.25 8.51
C THR A 43 15.60 -0.02 8.78
N THR A 44 15.51 -0.61 9.98
CA THR A 44 16.23 -1.83 10.31
C THR A 44 15.42 -3.05 9.88
N ALA A 45 16.03 -3.93 9.08
CA ALA A 45 15.43 -5.21 8.74
C ALA A 45 15.18 -6.04 10.03
N PRO A 46 14.00 -6.65 10.19
CA PRO A 46 13.72 -7.51 11.34
C PRO A 46 14.72 -8.67 11.44
N TYR A 47 15.14 -9.01 12.66
CA TYR A 47 16.16 -10.04 12.93
C TYR A 47 15.74 -11.45 12.48
N TRP A 48 14.43 -11.70 12.40
CA TRP A 48 13.83 -12.96 12.03
C TRP A 48 13.64 -13.12 10.50
N LEU A 49 13.99 -12.11 9.70
CA LEU A 49 14.04 -12.27 8.25
C LEU A 49 15.23 -13.18 7.88
N ASP A 50 14.90 -14.35 7.35
CA ASP A 50 15.90 -15.33 6.95
C ASP A 50 16.47 -15.00 5.57
N ARG A 51 17.81 -15.01 5.46
CA ARG A 51 18.51 -14.83 4.18
C ARG A 51 18.30 -16.02 3.23
N SER A 52 17.94 -17.19 3.74
CA SER A 52 17.62 -18.35 2.91
C SER A 52 16.29 -18.18 2.17
N GLN A 53 15.41 -17.31 2.68
CA GLN A 53 14.12 -17.00 2.08
C GLN A 53 14.27 -15.93 0.99
N THR A 54 13.64 -16.18 -0.14
CA THR A 54 13.54 -15.21 -1.23
C THR A 54 12.42 -14.22 -0.93
N GLY A 55 12.76 -12.94 -0.90
CA GLY A 55 11.80 -11.84 -0.79
C GLY A 55 10.99 -11.63 -2.07
N ILE A 56 10.06 -10.68 -2.00
CA ILE A 56 9.08 -10.34 -3.02
C ILE A 56 9.72 -9.99 -4.37
N TYR A 57 10.88 -9.33 -4.40
CA TYR A 57 11.56 -8.96 -5.65
C TYR A 57 12.73 -9.89 -6.01
N GLY A 58 12.75 -11.12 -5.48
CA GLY A 58 13.71 -12.16 -5.89
C GLY A 58 15.08 -12.07 -5.23
N LYS A 59 15.29 -11.16 -4.27
CA LYS A 59 16.51 -11.04 -3.45
C LYS A 59 16.33 -11.79 -2.13
N PRO A 60 17.40 -12.12 -1.39
CA PRO A 60 17.28 -12.58 0.00
C PRO A 60 16.42 -11.61 0.83
N ALA A 61 15.51 -12.11 1.67
CA ALA A 61 14.48 -11.28 2.31
C ALA A 61 15.00 -10.01 3.03
N PRO A 62 16.10 -10.04 3.81
CA PRO A 62 16.66 -8.83 4.43
C PRO A 62 17.22 -7.81 3.42
N ASP A 63 17.83 -8.31 2.33
CA ASP A 63 18.40 -7.47 1.28
C ASP A 63 17.29 -6.87 0.40
N ASP A 64 16.20 -7.62 0.20
CA ASP A 64 15.01 -7.18 -0.51
C ASP A 64 14.29 -6.05 0.23
N PHE A 65 14.11 -6.21 1.55
CA PHE A 65 13.57 -5.17 2.43
C PHE A 65 14.40 -3.87 2.35
N THR A 66 15.73 -4.00 2.36
CA THR A 66 16.64 -2.85 2.31
C THR A 66 16.57 -2.17 0.93
N ALA A 67 16.53 -2.96 -0.13
CA ALA A 67 16.40 -2.46 -1.51
C ALA A 67 15.07 -1.73 -1.74
N ASP A 68 13.96 -2.23 -1.19
CA ASP A 68 12.65 -1.58 -1.24
C ASP A 68 12.69 -0.19 -0.59
N TYR A 69 13.26 -0.07 0.63
CA TYR A 69 13.40 1.22 1.29
C TYR A 69 14.22 2.22 0.48
N GLU A 70 15.37 1.81 -0.06
CA GLU A 70 16.23 2.69 -0.86
C GLU A 70 15.60 3.08 -2.21
N HIS A 71 14.82 2.17 -2.82
CA HIS A 71 14.02 2.47 -4.01
C HIS A 71 13.00 3.57 -3.73
N TRP A 72 12.18 3.41 -2.69
CA TRP A 72 11.18 4.41 -2.30
C TRP A 72 11.82 5.74 -1.89
N LYS A 73 12.93 5.70 -1.16
CA LYS A 73 13.65 6.90 -0.73
C LYS A 73 14.10 7.72 -1.93
N LYS A 74 14.72 7.05 -2.93
CA LYS A 74 15.15 7.70 -4.17
C LYS A 74 13.97 8.27 -4.95
N LEU A 75 12.87 7.51 -5.08
CA LEU A 75 11.73 7.94 -5.88
C LEU A 75 10.97 9.12 -5.23
N VAL A 76 10.71 9.03 -3.93
CA VAL A 76 10.00 10.10 -3.21
C VAL A 76 10.79 11.40 -3.28
N GLN A 77 12.10 11.34 -3.01
CA GLN A 77 12.97 12.52 -3.03
C GLN A 77 13.11 13.16 -4.41
N LYS A 78 13.24 12.34 -5.47
CA LYS A 78 13.47 12.87 -6.83
C LYS A 78 12.19 13.29 -7.54
N THR A 79 11.11 12.53 -7.35
CA THR A 79 9.92 12.65 -8.19
C THR A 79 8.71 13.13 -7.39
N TYR A 80 8.42 12.53 -6.23
CA TYR A 80 7.12 12.79 -5.58
C TYR A 80 7.06 14.14 -4.87
N LEU A 81 8.16 14.56 -4.23
CA LEU A 81 8.18 15.82 -3.49
C LEU A 81 8.02 17.06 -4.37
N ASN A 82 8.61 17.05 -5.57
CA ASN A 82 8.69 18.24 -6.42
C ASN A 82 8.07 18.05 -7.81
N GLY A 83 8.03 16.82 -8.32
CA GLY A 83 7.62 16.54 -9.70
C GLY A 83 6.12 16.45 -9.91
N LEU A 84 5.33 16.09 -8.89
CA LEU A 84 3.92 15.73 -9.07
C LEU A 84 2.91 16.88 -8.88
N GLY A 85 3.38 18.10 -8.59
CA GLY A 85 2.50 19.24 -8.30
C GLY A 85 1.68 19.09 -7.01
N ILE A 86 2.12 18.23 -6.09
CA ILE A 86 1.43 17.96 -4.83
C ILE A 86 2.00 18.88 -3.75
N SER A 87 1.12 19.65 -3.10
CA SER A 87 1.47 20.44 -1.92
C SER A 87 1.49 19.56 -0.67
N TRP A 88 2.64 18.92 -0.41
CA TRP A 88 2.84 18.02 0.73
C TRP A 88 2.60 18.67 2.10
N THR A 89 2.68 20.00 2.19
CA THR A 89 2.38 20.75 3.42
C THR A 89 0.93 20.60 3.88
N ASN A 90 0.00 20.24 2.99
CA ASN A 90 -1.42 20.08 3.29
C ASN A 90 -1.87 18.61 3.39
N VAL A 91 -0.96 17.65 3.16
CA VAL A 91 -1.26 16.22 3.25
C VAL A 91 -1.08 15.75 4.69
N ARG A 92 -2.07 15.04 5.24
CA ARG A 92 -2.03 14.49 6.62
C ARG A 92 -2.37 13.01 6.68
N ASN A 93 -3.35 12.57 5.89
CA ASN A 93 -3.87 11.21 5.89
C ASN A 93 -3.53 10.57 4.54
N VAL A 94 -2.57 9.66 4.54
CA VAL A 94 -2.13 8.94 3.33
C VAL A 94 -2.55 7.49 3.45
N MET A 95 -2.88 6.86 2.33
CA MET A 95 -3.00 5.42 2.23
C MET A 95 -2.06 4.91 1.14
N ASP A 96 -1.23 3.94 1.51
CA ASP A 96 -0.51 3.10 0.57
C ASP A 96 -1.33 1.85 0.31
N MET A 97 -1.98 1.81 -0.83
CA MET A 97 -2.96 0.78 -1.18
C MET A 97 -2.32 -0.58 -1.45
N ARG A 98 -0.99 -0.62 -1.63
CA ARG A 98 -0.18 -1.84 -1.73
C ARG A 98 1.21 -1.58 -1.15
N ALA A 99 1.32 -1.76 0.16
CA ALA A 99 2.49 -1.31 0.92
C ALA A 99 3.71 -2.22 0.81
N VAL A 100 3.55 -3.50 0.45
CA VAL A 100 4.65 -4.47 0.42
C VAL A 100 5.39 -4.44 1.78
N TYR A 101 6.66 -4.01 1.85
CA TYR A 101 7.39 -3.90 3.12
C TYR A 101 7.13 -2.61 3.92
N GLY A 102 6.24 -1.73 3.45
CA GLY A 102 6.00 -0.40 4.03
C GLY A 102 7.12 0.61 3.74
N GLY A 103 7.91 0.41 2.69
CA GLY A 103 9.05 1.29 2.34
C GLY A 103 8.62 2.71 2.02
N PHE A 104 7.51 2.90 1.31
CA PHE A 104 6.94 4.22 1.03
C PHE A 104 6.62 4.98 2.32
N ALA A 105 5.88 4.35 3.26
CA ALA A 105 5.56 4.96 4.54
C ALA A 105 6.79 5.26 5.39
N ALA A 106 7.80 4.37 5.38
CA ALA A 106 9.06 4.57 6.11
C ALA A 106 9.82 5.82 5.65
N VAL A 107 9.77 6.16 4.36
CA VAL A 107 10.41 7.37 3.82
C VAL A 107 9.69 8.64 4.26
N LEU A 108 8.38 8.57 4.50
CA LEU A 108 7.57 9.71 4.93
C LEU A 108 7.58 9.92 6.46
N LYS A 109 8.34 9.12 7.22
CA LYS A 109 8.33 9.14 8.70
C LYS A 109 8.59 10.51 9.35
N ASP A 110 9.39 11.35 8.69
CA ASP A 110 9.80 12.66 9.21
C ASP A 110 8.81 13.78 8.83
N MET A 111 7.77 13.45 8.06
CA MET A 111 6.68 14.36 7.72
C MET A 111 5.57 14.30 8.77
N LYS A 112 4.84 15.41 8.93
CA LYS A 112 3.69 15.49 9.84
C LYS A 112 2.43 14.87 9.22
N LEU A 113 2.52 13.60 8.84
CA LEU A 113 1.44 12.82 8.25
C LEU A 113 1.50 11.37 8.77
N TRP A 114 0.45 10.61 8.52
CA TRP A 114 0.44 9.17 8.76
C TRP A 114 0.04 8.42 7.48
N VAL A 115 0.45 7.15 7.40
CA VAL A 115 0.20 6.28 6.24
C VAL A 115 -0.52 5.02 6.68
N MET A 116 -1.74 4.80 6.18
CA MET A 116 -2.38 3.48 6.25
C MET A 116 -1.68 2.56 5.25
N ASN A 117 -1.00 1.53 5.73
CA ASN A 117 -0.36 0.54 4.87
C ASN A 117 -1.32 -0.61 4.60
N VAL A 118 -1.64 -0.89 3.33
CA VAL A 118 -2.51 -2.00 2.96
C VAL A 118 -1.67 -3.13 2.38
N VAL A 119 -1.76 -4.31 2.98
CA VAL A 119 -1.15 -5.54 2.48
C VAL A 119 -2.24 -6.36 1.80
N ASN A 120 -2.09 -6.54 0.49
CA ASN A 120 -3.07 -7.27 -0.29
C ASN A 120 -3.05 -8.76 0.07
N ILE A 121 -4.21 -9.39 0.06
CA ILE A 121 -4.36 -10.82 0.40
C ILE A 121 -3.76 -11.79 -0.64
N ASP A 122 -3.48 -11.28 -1.85
CA ASP A 122 -2.83 -12.01 -2.95
C ASP A 122 -1.32 -11.74 -3.03
N ALA A 123 -0.77 -11.03 -2.04
CA ALA A 123 0.65 -10.77 -1.90
C ALA A 123 1.24 -11.53 -0.69
N PRO A 124 2.56 -11.74 -0.64
CA PRO A 124 3.22 -12.32 0.53
C PRO A 124 2.93 -11.52 1.81
N ASP A 125 2.79 -12.24 2.92
CA ASP A 125 2.46 -11.65 4.21
C ASP A 125 3.62 -10.80 4.75
N THR A 126 3.43 -9.49 4.64
CA THR A 126 4.43 -8.47 5.01
C THR A 126 3.94 -7.55 6.12
N LEU A 127 2.69 -7.67 6.56
CA LEU A 127 2.16 -6.85 7.64
C LEU A 127 2.92 -7.05 8.97
N PRO A 128 3.37 -8.27 9.32
CA PRO A 128 4.35 -8.51 10.37
C PRO A 128 5.58 -7.59 10.34
N ILE A 129 6.14 -7.40 9.15
CA ILE A 129 7.33 -6.60 8.92
C ILE A 129 6.99 -5.12 9.10
N ILE A 130 5.83 -4.68 8.59
CA ILE A 130 5.33 -3.31 8.76
C ILE A 130 5.15 -2.97 10.25
N TYR A 131 4.62 -3.89 11.05
CA TYR A 131 4.48 -3.71 12.50
C TYR A 131 5.84 -3.67 13.22
N GLU A 132 6.80 -4.52 12.83
CA GLU A 132 8.18 -4.47 13.33
C GLU A 132 8.88 -3.14 13.05
N ARG A 133 8.60 -2.51 11.90
CA ARG A 133 9.06 -1.15 11.58
C ARG A 133 8.43 -0.07 12.47
N GLY A 134 7.40 -0.40 13.24
CA GLY A 134 6.62 0.54 14.03
C GLY A 134 5.59 1.32 13.24
N LEU A 135 5.25 0.85 12.04
CA LEU A 135 4.18 1.38 11.21
C LEU A 135 2.90 0.58 11.46
N PHE A 136 1.76 1.09 11.00
CA PHE A 136 0.49 0.39 11.10
C PHE A 136 -0.11 0.15 9.72
N GLY A 137 -0.97 -0.85 9.64
CA GLY A 137 -1.54 -1.31 8.40
C GLY A 137 -2.57 -2.42 8.61
N ILE A 138 -3.19 -2.84 7.52
CA ILE A 138 -4.22 -3.87 7.51
C ILE A 138 -4.03 -4.81 6.32
N TYR A 139 -4.61 -6.01 6.42
CA TYR A 139 -4.89 -6.83 5.25
C TYR A 139 -6.14 -6.36 4.54
N HIS A 140 -6.15 -6.41 3.22
CA HIS A 140 -7.37 -6.11 2.46
C HIS A 140 -7.41 -6.80 1.10
N ASP A 141 -8.63 -7.18 0.68
CA ASP A 141 -8.93 -7.59 -0.70
C ASP A 141 -9.60 -6.43 -1.42
N TRP A 142 -8.93 -5.88 -2.43
CA TRP A 142 -9.46 -4.76 -3.23
C TRP A 142 -10.53 -5.18 -4.23
N CYS A 143 -10.89 -6.46 -4.31
CA CYS A 143 -12.14 -6.89 -4.93
C CYS A 143 -13.36 -6.61 -4.04
N GLU A 144 -13.14 -6.22 -2.78
CA GLU A 144 -14.15 -5.84 -1.80
C GLU A 144 -14.05 -4.35 -1.47
N SER A 145 -15.09 -3.79 -0.83
CA SER A 145 -15.08 -2.40 -0.36
C SER A 145 -14.21 -2.25 0.90
N PHE A 146 -13.44 -1.15 0.97
CA PHE A 146 -12.59 -0.86 2.11
C PHE A 146 -13.43 -0.35 3.29
N SER A 147 -13.28 -0.97 4.46
CA SER A 147 -14.03 -0.59 5.67
C SER A 147 -13.50 0.71 6.29
N THR A 148 -13.84 1.84 5.66
CA THR A 148 -13.52 3.19 6.11
C THR A 148 -14.60 4.18 5.71
N TYR A 149 -14.62 5.33 6.40
CA TYR A 149 -15.53 6.42 6.07
C TYR A 149 -15.20 7.02 4.70
N PRO A 150 -16.21 7.46 3.92
CA PRO A 150 -15.97 8.23 2.71
C PRO A 150 -15.14 9.49 3.01
N ARG A 151 -14.31 9.93 2.06
CA ARG A 151 -13.50 11.16 2.16
C ARG A 151 -12.59 11.18 3.39
N THR A 152 -11.91 10.07 3.66
CA THR A 152 -10.97 9.94 4.78
C THR A 152 -9.57 10.46 4.40
N TYR A 153 -9.08 10.12 3.21
CA TYR A 153 -7.67 10.33 2.83
C TYR A 153 -7.45 11.58 1.98
N ASP A 154 -6.27 12.20 2.17
CA ASP A 154 -5.79 13.33 1.38
C ASP A 154 -4.97 12.85 0.16
N LEU A 155 -4.30 11.71 0.29
CA LEU A 155 -3.50 11.10 -0.76
C LEU A 155 -3.65 9.58 -0.76
N LEU A 156 -3.93 9.00 -1.92
CA LEU A 156 -3.83 7.57 -2.17
C LEU A 156 -2.63 7.29 -3.06
N HIS A 157 -1.86 6.27 -2.69
CA HIS A 157 -0.72 5.78 -3.45
C HIS A 157 -0.97 4.32 -3.84
N ALA A 158 -0.75 3.99 -5.12
CA ALA A 158 -0.90 2.65 -5.65
C ALA A 158 0.29 2.30 -6.55
N ASP A 159 1.01 1.23 -6.20
CA ASP A 159 2.12 0.70 -6.98
C ASP A 159 1.84 -0.73 -7.47
N HIS A 160 1.73 -0.89 -8.78
CA HIS A 160 1.41 -2.15 -9.44
C HIS A 160 0.16 -2.83 -8.84
N LEU A 161 -0.80 -2.03 -8.37
CA LEU A 161 -2.02 -2.53 -7.73
C LEU A 161 -3.02 -3.00 -8.78
N PHE A 162 -3.24 -2.20 -9.81
CA PHE A 162 -4.33 -2.41 -10.77
C PHE A 162 -4.00 -3.56 -11.73
N SER A 163 -2.76 -3.67 -12.22
CA SER A 163 -2.31 -4.81 -13.04
C SER A 163 -2.49 -6.16 -12.32
N ASN A 164 -2.21 -6.20 -11.01
CA ASN A 164 -2.42 -7.40 -10.21
C ASN A 164 -3.90 -7.66 -9.95
N LEU A 165 -4.66 -6.63 -9.57
CA LEU A 165 -6.09 -6.74 -9.31
C LEU A 165 -6.86 -7.27 -10.53
N LYS A 166 -6.52 -6.78 -11.73
CA LYS A 166 -7.18 -7.11 -12.98
C LYS A 166 -7.15 -8.61 -13.32
N LYS A 167 -6.23 -9.38 -12.74
CA LYS A 167 -6.16 -10.84 -12.87
C LYS A 167 -7.29 -11.56 -12.11
N ARG A 168 -7.89 -10.89 -11.12
CA ARG A 168 -8.91 -11.47 -10.22
C ARG A 168 -10.28 -10.80 -10.32
N CYS A 169 -10.33 -9.48 -10.49
CA CYS A 169 -11.57 -8.72 -10.55
C CYS A 169 -11.45 -7.49 -11.46
N GLN A 170 -12.57 -6.83 -11.71
CA GLN A 170 -12.60 -5.63 -12.54
C GLN A 170 -12.02 -4.43 -11.79
N ILE A 171 -11.47 -3.45 -12.52
CA ILE A 171 -10.83 -2.28 -11.90
C ILE A 171 -11.83 -1.15 -11.59
N ASP A 172 -13.01 -1.15 -12.20
CA ASP A 172 -14.02 -0.10 -12.02
C ASP A 172 -14.55 -0.01 -10.59
N PRO A 173 -14.83 -1.11 -9.84
CA PRO A 173 -15.22 -1.00 -8.44
C PRO A 173 -14.11 -0.40 -7.58
N LEU A 174 -12.84 -0.72 -7.86
CA LEU A 174 -11.71 -0.12 -7.14
C LEU A 174 -11.61 1.38 -7.40
N ILE A 175 -11.86 1.84 -8.63
CA ILE A 175 -11.83 3.28 -8.94
C ILE A 175 -12.98 4.01 -8.24
N VAL A 176 -14.17 3.41 -8.19
CA VAL A 176 -15.30 3.94 -7.39
C VAL A 176 -14.95 3.99 -5.92
N GLU A 177 -14.25 2.99 -5.40
CA GLU A 177 -13.80 2.94 -4.02
C GLU A 177 -12.75 4.02 -3.70
N ILE A 178 -11.78 4.21 -4.60
CA ILE A 178 -10.82 5.31 -4.58
C ILE A 178 -11.55 6.66 -4.55
N ASP A 179 -12.55 6.85 -5.40
CA ASP A 179 -13.38 8.05 -5.37
C ASP A 179 -14.08 8.19 -4.02
N ARG A 180 -14.70 7.13 -3.51
CA ARG A 180 -15.42 7.16 -2.23
C ARG A 180 -14.53 7.59 -1.08
N VAL A 181 -13.33 7.02 -0.94
CA VAL A 181 -12.47 7.23 0.24
C VAL A 181 -11.59 8.49 0.16
N LEU A 182 -11.35 9.03 -1.04
CA LEU A 182 -10.54 10.23 -1.23
C LEU A 182 -11.38 11.52 -1.04
N ARG A 183 -10.80 12.50 -0.34
CA ARG A 183 -11.42 13.83 -0.15
C ARG A 183 -11.45 14.61 -1.47
N PRO A 184 -12.42 15.55 -1.65
CA PRO A 184 -12.33 16.55 -2.71
C PRO A 184 -11.01 17.32 -2.60
N GLY A 185 -10.32 17.54 -3.72
CA GLY A 185 -8.96 18.10 -3.78
C GLY A 185 -7.85 17.10 -3.41
N GLY A 186 -8.21 15.90 -2.96
CA GLY A 186 -7.27 14.82 -2.67
C GLY A 186 -6.55 14.34 -3.93
N LYS A 187 -5.40 13.71 -3.72
CA LYS A 187 -4.49 13.29 -4.80
C LYS A 187 -4.42 11.77 -4.91
N LEU A 188 -4.31 11.29 -6.13
CA LEU A 188 -4.03 9.88 -6.43
C LEU A 188 -2.70 9.81 -7.18
N ILE A 189 -1.79 8.98 -6.71
CA ILE A 189 -0.57 8.61 -7.40
C ILE A 189 -0.68 7.14 -7.77
N VAL A 190 -0.61 6.83 -9.07
CA VAL A 190 -0.58 5.46 -9.58
C VAL A 190 0.73 5.23 -10.32
N ARG A 191 1.44 4.15 -10.00
CA ARG A 191 2.54 3.62 -10.81
C ARG A 191 2.16 2.21 -11.21
N ASP A 192 2.08 1.92 -12.50
CA ASP A 192 1.64 0.62 -13.01
C ASP A 192 2.06 0.44 -14.47
N GLU A 193 1.70 -0.68 -15.10
CA GLU A 193 1.91 -0.88 -16.54
C GLU A 193 1.27 0.24 -17.37
N SER A 194 1.92 0.68 -18.47
CA SER A 194 1.43 1.82 -19.27
C SER A 194 0.00 1.62 -19.79
N SER A 195 -0.37 0.39 -20.16
CA SER A 195 -1.73 0.06 -20.63
C SER A 195 -2.79 0.24 -19.53
N ILE A 196 -2.43 -0.04 -18.28
CA ILE A 196 -3.27 0.12 -17.10
C ILE A 196 -3.40 1.59 -16.75
N ILE A 197 -2.32 2.36 -16.86
CA ILE A 197 -2.34 3.82 -16.67
C ILE A 197 -3.31 4.47 -17.65
N ASP A 198 -3.27 4.10 -18.93
CA ASP A 198 -4.20 4.63 -19.95
C ASP A 198 -5.68 4.31 -19.63
N GLU A 199 -5.93 3.15 -19.04
CA GLU A 199 -7.27 2.72 -18.64
C GLU A 199 -7.76 3.48 -17.40
N VAL A 200 -6.93 3.57 -16.36
CA VAL A 200 -7.22 4.34 -15.14
C VAL A 200 -7.47 5.80 -15.49
N GLU A 201 -6.66 6.40 -16.36
CA GLU A 201 -6.84 7.79 -16.79
C GLU A 201 -8.22 8.02 -17.43
N LYS A 202 -8.71 7.11 -18.28
CA LYS A 202 -10.05 7.21 -18.89
C LYS A 202 -11.16 7.21 -17.86
N PHE A 203 -11.07 6.34 -16.85
CA PHE A 203 -12.03 6.30 -15.75
C PHE A 203 -11.98 7.56 -14.89
N LEU A 204 -10.79 8.05 -14.53
CA LEU A 204 -10.67 9.28 -13.76
C LEU A 204 -11.25 10.48 -14.53
N ARG A 205 -11.03 10.57 -15.85
CA ARG A 205 -11.62 11.61 -16.70
C ARG A 205 -13.14 11.51 -16.77
N SER A 206 -13.71 10.30 -16.83
CA SER A 206 -15.18 10.13 -16.82
C SER A 206 -15.80 10.52 -15.49
N LEU A 207 -15.05 10.42 -14.39
CA LEU A 207 -15.41 10.94 -13.06
C LEU A 207 -15.09 12.43 -12.88
N HIS A 208 -14.69 13.14 -13.94
CA HIS A 208 -14.32 14.56 -13.92
C HIS A 208 -13.14 14.88 -12.97
N TRP A 209 -12.22 13.95 -12.78
CA TRP A 209 -10.95 14.24 -12.10
C TRP A 209 -10.00 15.02 -13.00
N GLU A 210 -9.12 15.80 -12.39
CA GLU A 210 -8.08 16.54 -13.09
C GLU A 210 -6.80 15.72 -13.15
N ILE A 211 -6.36 15.37 -14.37
CA ILE A 211 -5.09 14.68 -14.57
C ILE A 211 -3.97 15.72 -14.54
N ARG A 212 -3.10 15.66 -13.52
CA ARG A 212 -1.99 16.60 -13.32
C ARG A 212 -0.75 16.20 -14.10
N MET A 213 -0.48 14.90 -14.18
CA MET A 213 0.68 14.35 -14.87
C MET A 213 0.40 12.93 -15.29
N THR A 214 0.80 12.59 -16.52
CA THR A 214 0.90 11.21 -16.99
C THR A 214 2.27 11.05 -17.64
N PHE A 215 2.99 9.99 -17.28
CA PHE A 215 4.29 9.65 -17.84
C PHE A 215 4.35 8.16 -18.11
N SER A 216 4.81 7.75 -19.28
CA SER A 216 4.99 6.34 -19.63
C SER A 216 6.37 6.14 -20.26
N LYS A 217 7.15 5.19 -19.74
CA LYS A 217 8.47 4.81 -20.25
C LYS A 217 8.74 3.33 -20.00
N ASN A 218 9.24 2.63 -21.01
CA ASN A 218 9.66 1.22 -20.92
C ASN A 218 8.57 0.31 -20.32
N GLN A 219 7.33 0.42 -20.81
CA GLN A 219 6.15 -0.35 -20.36
C GLN A 219 5.64 -0.04 -18.95
N GLU A 220 6.36 0.77 -18.17
CA GLU A 220 5.85 1.33 -16.92
C GLU A 220 5.28 2.73 -17.16
N GLY A 221 4.27 3.10 -16.39
CA GLY A 221 3.72 4.43 -16.37
C GLY A 221 3.45 4.93 -14.96
N MET A 222 3.27 6.24 -14.86
CA MET A 222 2.95 6.94 -13.63
C MET A 222 1.91 8.01 -13.94
N LEU A 223 0.89 8.08 -13.08
CA LEU A 223 -0.23 9.01 -13.15
C LEU A 223 -0.34 9.76 -11.84
N SER A 224 -0.45 11.08 -11.89
CA SER A 224 -0.87 11.93 -10.78
C SER A 224 -2.18 12.61 -11.17
N ALA A 225 -3.20 12.40 -10.35
CA ALA A 225 -4.53 12.96 -10.55
C ALA A 225 -5.06 13.62 -9.28
N GLU A 226 -5.95 14.58 -9.47
CA GLU A 226 -6.63 15.29 -8.41
C GLU A 226 -8.13 15.14 -8.53
N LYS A 227 -8.76 14.76 -7.42
CA LYS A 227 -10.20 14.68 -7.33
C LYS A 227 -10.82 16.08 -7.32
N THR A 228 -11.74 16.35 -8.24
CA THR A 228 -12.46 17.62 -8.27
C THR A 228 -13.64 17.62 -7.31
N THR A 229 -14.32 18.77 -7.22
CA THR A 229 -15.58 18.92 -6.46
C THR A 229 -16.82 18.57 -7.28
N TRP A 230 -16.64 18.01 -8.48
CA TRP A 230 -17.75 17.74 -9.40
C TRP A 230 -18.79 16.78 -8.79
N ARG A 231 -20.06 17.06 -9.07
CA ARG A 231 -21.21 16.23 -8.73
C ARG A 231 -22.20 16.25 -9.91
N PRO A 232 -22.93 15.16 -10.19
CA PRO A 232 -24.01 15.19 -11.16
C PRO A 232 -25.07 16.23 -10.76
N ASN A 233 -25.52 17.06 -11.71
CA ASN A 233 -26.54 18.08 -11.47
C ASN A 233 -27.98 17.50 -11.37
N SER A 234 -28.17 16.23 -11.71
CA SER A 234 -29.46 15.54 -11.66
C SER A 234 -29.26 14.14 -11.09
N TYR A 235 -29.93 13.83 -9.98
CA TYR A 235 -30.15 12.44 -9.59
C TYR A 235 -31.07 11.82 -10.66
N ALA A 236 -30.72 10.65 -11.19
CA ALA A 236 -31.60 9.93 -12.09
C ALA A 236 -32.96 9.80 -11.38
N SER A 237 -34.03 10.30 -12.02
CA SER A 237 -35.40 10.07 -11.56
C SER A 237 -35.56 8.56 -11.39
N SER A 238 -36.01 8.13 -10.21
CA SER A 238 -36.31 6.74 -9.93
C SER A 238 -37.26 6.20 -11.01
N SER A 239 -36.74 5.34 -11.88
CA SER A 239 -37.52 4.55 -12.82
C SER A 239 -38.31 3.46 -12.10
#